data_AF-E1ZY15-F1
#
_entry.id   AF-E1ZY15-F1
#
_cell.length_a   1.000
_cell.length_b   1.000
_cell.length_c   1.000
_cell.angle_alpha   90.00
_cell.angle_beta   90.00
_cell.angle_gamma   90.00
#
_symmetry.space_group_name_H-M   'P 1'
#
loop_
_entity.id
_entity.type
_entity.pdbx_description
1 polymer ?
#
loop_
_entity_poly.entity_id
_entity_poly.type
_entity_poly.pdbx_seq_one_letter_code
_entity_poly.pdbx_strand_id
1 'polypeptide(L)' 'ININYRKILKLNGINDYPVYTLGEIVLTFFELPVVFHIVSNDFPIPQSGILGNKFFKQTFSKIDY' A
#
# COMPACT_ATOMS: atom_id res chain seq x y z
N ILE A 1 11.33 -5.41 -12.17
CA ILE A 1 10.31 -4.73 -11.33
C ILE A 1 9.78 -3.56 -12.16
N ASN A 2 8.50 -3.59 -12.55
CA ASN A 2 7.91 -2.55 -13.41
C ASN A 2 7.05 -1.62 -12.54
N ILE A 3 7.44 -0.34 -12.45
CA ILE A 3 6.78 0.66 -11.62
C ILE A 3 6.09 1.67 -12.54
N ASN A 4 4.81 1.90 -12.29
CA ASN A 4 4.04 2.94 -12.96
C ASN A 4 4.09 4.25 -12.19
N TYR A 5 5.02 5.12 -12.58
CA TYR A 5 5.22 6.45 -11.99
C TYR A 5 4.11 7.47 -12.33
N ARG A 6 3.15 7.12 -13.21
CA ARG A 6 1.99 7.99 -13.51
C ARG A 6 0.84 7.79 -12.52
N LYS A 7 0.89 6.74 -11.69
CA LYS A 7 -0.14 6.36 -10.72
C LYS A 7 0.29 6.77 -9.31
N ILE A 8 0.24 8.08 -9.06
CA ILE A 8 0.56 8.69 -7.77
C ILE A 8 -0.75 8.90 -6.98
N LEU A 9 -0.74 8.53 -5.70
CA LEU A 9 -1.82 8.78 -4.77
C LEU A 9 -1.37 9.74 -3.66
N LYS A 10 -2.34 10.50 -3.15
CA LYS A 10 -2.19 11.33 -1.95
C LYS A 10 -2.83 10.60 -0.77
N LEU A 11 -2.02 10.12 0.16
CA LEU A 11 -2.43 9.47 1.39
C LEU A 11 -2.66 10.54 2.48
N ASN A 12 -3.78 10.43 3.19
CA ASN A 12 -4.13 11.32 4.29
C ASN A 12 -4.45 10.48 5.54
N GLY A 13 -4.34 11.06 6.73
CA GLY A 13 -4.67 10.39 7.99
C GLY A 13 -3.58 9.47 8.54
N ILE A 14 -2.38 9.52 7.96
CA ILE A 14 -1.20 8.79 8.45
C ILE A 14 -0.38 9.66 9.41
N ASN A 15 -0.22 10.94 9.09
CA ASN A 15 0.32 11.98 9.97
C ASN A 15 -0.44 13.29 9.74
N ASP A 16 0.02 14.39 10.34
CA ASP A 16 -0.61 15.72 10.23
C ASP A 16 -0.57 16.30 8.81
N TYR A 17 0.16 15.67 7.89
CA TYR A 17 0.39 16.14 6.54
C TYR A 17 0.00 15.10 5.48
N PRO A 18 -0.30 15.51 4.26
CA PRO A 18 -0.49 14.56 3.18
C PRO A 18 0.83 13.95 2.71
N VAL A 19 0.84 12.65 2.44
CA VAL A 19 2.01 11.94 1.89
C VAL A 19 1.71 11.45 0.48
N TYR A 20 2.62 11.69 -0.46
CA TYR A 20 2.47 11.21 -1.83
C TYR A 20 3.22 9.90 -2.05
N THR A 21 2.60 8.99 -2.80
CA THR A 21 3.26 7.77 -3.25
C THR A 21 4.17 8.06 -4.45
N LEU A 22 5.17 7.23 -4.68
CA LEU A 22 6.11 7.34 -5.80
C LEU A 22 5.57 6.74 -7.09
N GLY A 23 4.62 5.82 -6.97
CA GLY A 23 4.01 5.12 -8.10
C GLY A 23 3.30 3.85 -7.65
N GLU A 24 2.85 3.10 -8.64
CA GLU A 24 2.12 1.85 -8.46
C GLU A 24 2.95 0.67 -9.00
N ILE A 25 2.87 -0.48 -8.33
CA ILE A 25 3.47 -1.72 -8.77
C ILE A 25 2.53 -2.90 -8.50
N VAL A 26 2.56 -3.91 -9.38
CA VAL A 26 1.93 -5.20 -9.12
C VAL A 26 2.99 -6.17 -8.62
N LEU A 27 2.79 -6.73 -7.43
CA LEU A 27 3.63 -7.77 -6.85
C LEU A 27 2.76 -8.97 -6.48
N THR A 28 3.32 -10.18 -6.62
CA THR A 28 2.68 -11.38 -6.09
C THR A 28 2.90 -11.42 -4.58
N PHE A 29 1.83 -11.43 -3.81
CA PHE A 29 1.83 -11.50 -2.36
C PHE A 29 0.77 -12.51 -1.90
N PHE A 30 1.17 -13.51 -1.09
CA PHE A 30 0.34 -14.69 -0.78
C PHE A 30 -0.27 -15.33 -2.03
N GLU A 31 0.56 -15.57 -3.05
CA GLU A 31 0.14 -16.20 -4.33
C GLU A 31 -0.89 -15.40 -5.14
N LEU A 32 -1.22 -14.18 -4.71
CA LEU A 32 -2.17 -13.30 -5.38
C LEU A 32 -1.46 -12.07 -5.97
N PRO A 33 -1.82 -11.62 -7.18
CA PRO A 33 -1.33 -10.36 -7.71
C PRO A 33 -1.98 -9.19 -6.95
N VAL A 34 -1.17 -8.44 -6.21
CA VAL A 34 -1.60 -7.31 -5.40
C VAL A 34 -0.99 -6.02 -5.95
N VAL A 35 -1.83 -4.99 -6.04
CA VAL A 35 -1.42 -3.64 -6.41
C VAL A 35 -0.94 -2.92 -5.17
N PHE A 36 0.34 -2.54 -5.16
CA PHE A 36 0.95 -1.73 -4.11
C PHE A 36 1.26 -0.34 -4.62
N HIS A 37 1.17 0.63 -3.72
CA HIS A 37 1.76 1.95 -3.95
C HIS A 37 3.07 2.06 -3.19
N ILE A 38 4.12 2.46 -3.90
CA ILE A 38 5.45 2.62 -3.34
C ILE A 38 5.50 3.95 -2.61
N VAL A 39 6.10 3.98 -1.44
CA VAL A 39 6.33 5.19 -0.64
C VAL A 39 7.83 5.42 -0.48
N SER A 40 8.21 6.65 -0.13
CA SER A 40 9.61 7.01 0.14
C SER A 40 10.09 6.39 1.47
N ASN A 41 11.40 6.29 1.66
CA ASN A 41 12.00 5.69 2.87
C ASN A 41 11.78 6.54 4.14
N ASP A 42 11.43 7.82 3.98
CA ASP A 42 11.03 8.73 5.04
C ASP A 42 9.54 8.64 5.38
N PHE A 43 8.86 7.56 4.96
CA PHE A 43 7.45 7.35 5.26
C PHE A 43 7.21 7.34 6.77
N PRO A 44 6.18 8.07 7.27
CA PRO A 44 5.96 8.28 8.71
C PRO A 44 5.54 7.04 9.52
N ILE A 45 5.41 5.88 8.86
CA ILE A 45 5.06 4.60 9.49
C ILE A 45 6.31 3.72 9.48
N PRO A 46 6.84 3.31 10.66
CA PRO A 46 8.09 2.54 10.74
C PRO A 46 7.94 1.07 10.30
N GLN A 47 6.71 0.60 10.06
CA GLN A 47 6.43 -0.75 9.57
C GLN A 47 6.81 -0.90 8.09
N SER A 48 7.12 -2.13 7.67
CA SER A 48 7.53 -2.46 6.30
C SER A 48 6.46 -2.19 5.21
N GLY A 49 5.23 -1.82 5.60
CA GLY A 49 4.15 -1.50 4.67
C GLY A 49 2.76 -1.56 5.33
N ILE A 50 1.73 -1.25 4.54
CA ILE A 50 0.32 -1.29 4.97
C ILE A 50 -0.47 -2.15 3.99
N LEU A 51 -1.25 -3.09 4.52
CA LEU A 51 -2.25 -3.83 3.75
C LEU A 51 -3.61 -3.19 3.98
N GLY A 52 -4.25 -2.78 2.88
CA GLY A 52 -5.56 -2.15 2.93
C GLY A 52 -6.70 -3.16 3.01
N ASN A 53 -7.90 -2.68 3.35
CA ASN A 53 -9.11 -3.49 3.42
C ASN A 53 -9.42 -4.27 2.13
N LYS A 54 -9.02 -3.75 0.96
CA LYS A 54 -9.24 -4.37 -0.34
C LYS A 54 -8.54 -5.74 -0.41
N PHE A 55 -7.31 -5.81 0.08
CA PHE A 55 -6.56 -7.05 0.17
C PHE A 55 -7.27 -8.03 1.13
N PHE A 56 -7.59 -7.59 2.35
CA PHE A 56 -8.24 -8.43 3.35
C PHE A 56 -9.62 -8.96 2.92
N LYS A 57 -10.39 -8.17 2.15
CA LYS A 57 -11.65 -8.64 1.54
C LYS A 57 -11.41 -9.71 0.48
N GLN A 58 -10.38 -9.57 -0.34
CA GLN A 58 -10.01 -10.56 -1.36
C GLN A 58 -9.55 -11.88 -0.73
N THR A 59 -8.90 -11.82 0.43
CA THR A 59 -8.41 -13.00 1.17
C THR A 59 -9.40 -13.52 2.21
N PHE A 60 -10.65 -13.02 2.21
CA PHE A 60 -11.70 -13.40 3.18
C PHE A 60 -11.25 -13.32 4.64
N SER A 61 -10.36 -12.38 4.96
CA SER A 61 -9.81 -12.22 6.30
C SER A 61 -10.87 -11.65 7.24
N LYS A 62 -10.92 -12.20 8.47
CA LYS A 62 -11.79 -11.74 9.55
C LYS A 62 -10.95 -11.33 10.77
N ILE A 63 -11.44 -10.35 11.51
CA ILE A 63 -10.97 -10.08 12.86
C ILE A 63 -11.82 -10.96 13.78
N ASP A 64 -11.18 -11.88 14.50
CA ASP A 64 -11.81 -12.72 15.52
C ASP A 64 -11.46 -12.10 16.88
N TYR A 65 -12.46 -11.71 17.66
CA TYR A 65 -12.31 -11.02 18.95
C TYR A 65 -13.11 -11.73 20.04
#